data_AF-A0A6N8HER3-F1
#
_entry.id   AF-A0A6N8HER3-F1
#
_cell.length_a   1.000
_cell.length_b   1.000
_cell.length_c   1.000
_cell.angle_alpha   90.00
_cell.angle_beta   90.00
_cell.angle_gamma   90.00
#
_symmetry.space_group_name_H-M   'P 1'
#
loop_
_entity.id
_entity.type
_entity.pdbx_description
1 polymer ?
#
loop_
_entity_poly.entity_id
_entity_poly.type
_entity_poly.pdbx_seq_one_letter_code
_entity_poly.pdbx_strand_id
1 'polypeptide(L)' 'MSHILLYFDPGTGALIVQFLVAIGASIALFYKRISLKLKSIFGKKQEDNLLGDIDIEEKSDADKE' A
#
# COMPACT_ATOMS: atom_id res chain seq x y z
N MET A 1 13.37 -9.06 40.37
CA MET A 1 12.56 -8.44 39.30
C MET A 1 13.36 -7.30 38.72
N SER A 2 13.88 -7.45 37.51
CA SER A 2 14.67 -6.43 36.83
C SER A 2 13.76 -5.59 35.92
N HIS A 3 13.38 -4.41 36.41
CA HIS A 3 12.83 -3.37 35.56
C HIS A 3 14.01 -2.74 34.81
N ILE A 4 14.19 -3.07 33.54
CA ILE A 4 15.05 -2.26 32.66
C ILE A 4 14.30 -0.93 32.46
N LEU A 5 14.75 0.10 33.16
CA LEU A 5 14.41 1.47 32.80
C LEU A 5 15.31 1.81 31.61
N LEU A 6 14.76 1.90 30.40
CA LEU A 6 15.49 2.49 29.29
C LEU A 6 15.81 3.94 29.66
N TYR A 7 17.06 4.19 30.05
CA TYR A 7 17.57 5.54 30.24
C TYR A 7 17.76 6.16 28.86
N PHE A 8 16.96 7.17 28.55
CA PHE A 8 17.08 7.93 27.32
C PHE A 8 17.82 9.21 27.63
N ASP A 9 19.10 9.26 27.27
CA ASP A 9 19.82 10.53 27.25
C ASP A 9 19.19 11.46 26.19
N PRO A 10 19.39 12.79 26.31
CA PRO A 10 18.82 13.74 25.37
C PRO A 10 19.14 13.46 23.90
N GLY A 11 20.29 12.82 23.61
CA GLY A 11 20.69 12.41 22.26
C GLY A 11 19.92 11.18 21.77
N THR A 12 19.88 10.11 22.55
CA THR A 12 19.13 8.89 22.18
C THR A 12 17.63 9.16 22.06
N GLY A 13 17.07 10.01 22.92
CA GLY A 13 15.68 10.45 22.83
C GLY A 13 15.38 11.16 21.49
N ALA A 14 16.27 12.04 21.05
CA ALA A 14 16.11 12.75 19.77
C ALA A 14 16.11 11.80 18.57
N LEU A 15 16.97 10.77 18.58
CA LEU A 15 17.01 9.77 17.50
C LEU A 15 15.72 8.98 17.39
N ILE A 16 15.09 8.61 18.51
CA ILE A 16 13.82 7.90 18.53
C ILE A 16 12.70 8.77 17.96
N VAL A 17 12.63 10.04 18.38
CA VAL A 17 11.65 11.00 17.87
C VAL A 17 11.84 11.21 16.37
N GLN A 18 13.07 11.43 15.93
CA GLN A 18 13.39 11.59 14.50
C GLN A 18 13.04 10.35 13.69
N PHE A 19 13.30 9.15 14.23
CA PHE A 19 12.94 7.90 13.59
C PHE A 19 11.42 7.76 13.42
N LEU A 20 10.64 8.07 14.45
CA LEU A 20 9.17 8.07 14.39
C LEU A 20 8.65 9.08 13.37
N VAL A 21 9.20 10.29 13.35
CA VAL A 21 8.85 11.34 12.39
C VAL A 21 9.20 10.91 10.98
N ALA A 22 10.36 10.30 10.75
CA ALA A 22 10.79 9.81 9.44
C ALA A 22 9.87 8.68 8.93
N ILE A 23 9.48 7.74 9.79
CA ILE A 23 8.50 6.70 9.45
C ILE A 23 7.17 7.34 9.04
N GLY A 24 6.65 8.26 9.87
CA GLY A 24 5.38 8.95 9.59
C GLY A 24 5.43 9.72 8.27
N ALA A 25 6.49 10.50 8.05
CA ALA A 25 6.70 11.26 6.81
C ALA A 25 6.85 10.34 5.60
N SER A 26 7.56 9.21 5.72
CA SER A 26 7.70 8.23 4.65
C SER A 26 6.37 7.62 4.25
N ILE A 27 5.55 7.22 5.23
CA ILE A 27 4.22 6.65 4.95
C ILE A 27 3.33 7.74 4.32
N ALA A 28 3.30 8.95 4.86
CA ALA A 28 2.48 10.03 4.33
C ALA A 28 2.88 10.44 2.90
N LEU A 29 4.18 10.60 2.63
CA LEU A 29 4.68 11.06 1.34
C LEU A 29 4.56 9.98 0.25
N PHE A 30 4.71 8.70 0.63
CA PHE A 30 4.76 7.60 -0.33
C PHE A 30 3.55 6.66 -0.27
N TYR A 31 2.47 6.99 0.46
CA TYR A 31 1.29 6.12 0.62
C TYR A 31 0.76 5.56 -0.71
N LYS A 32 0.55 6.44 -1.71
CA LYS A 32 0.07 6.03 -3.04
C LYS A 32 1.05 5.10 -3.75
N ARG A 33 2.35 5.38 -3.66
CA ARG A 33 3.39 4.56 -4.29
C ARG A 33 3.53 3.21 -3.62
N ILE A 34 3.42 3.16 -2.28
CA ILE A 34 3.43 1.94 -1.49
C ILE A 34 2.22 1.07 -1.84
N SER A 35 1.01 1.63 -1.89
CA SER A 35 -0.21 0.90 -2.24
C SER A 35 -0.15 0.30 -3.66
N LEU A 36 0.33 1.07 -4.64
CA LEU A 36 0.51 0.57 -6.01
C LEU A 36 1.61 -0.50 -6.10
N LYS A 37 2.73 -0.33 -5.39
CA LYS A 37 3.76 -1.38 -5.31
C LYS A 37 3.26 -2.63 -4.59
N LEU A 38 2.48 -2.48 -3.52
CA LEU A 38 1.86 -3.60 -2.81
C LEU A 38 0.88 -4.32 -3.73
N LYS A 39 0.03 -3.59 -4.47
CA LYS A 39 -0.84 -4.19 -5.49
C LYS A 39 -0.04 -4.85 -6.62
N SER A 40 1.10 -4.31 -7.02
CA SER A 40 1.92 -4.91 -8.08
C SER A 40 2.66 -6.18 -7.59
N ILE A 41 3.19 -6.17 -6.37
CA ILE A 41 3.93 -7.30 -5.80
C ILE A 41 2.97 -8.40 -5.31
N PHE A 42 1.84 -8.01 -4.72
CA PHE A 42 0.82 -8.91 -4.17
C PHE A 42 -0.24 -9.31 -5.20
N GLY A 43 -0.41 -8.50 -6.26
CA GLY A 43 -1.44 -8.67 -7.29
C GLY A 43 -0.97 -9.34 -8.57
N LYS A 44 0.23 -9.94 -8.62
CA LYS A 44 0.60 -10.91 -9.69
C LYS A 44 -0.19 -12.24 -9.61
N LYS A 45 -1.41 -12.18 -9.08
CA LYS A 45 -2.45 -13.22 -8.99
C LYS A 45 -3.87 -12.66 -9.21
N GLN A 46 -4.04 -11.40 -9.61
CA GLN A 46 -5.36 -10.79 -9.86
C GLN A 46 -5.48 -10.24 -11.29
N GLU A 47 -4.69 -10.77 -12.21
CA GLU A 47 -4.90 -10.56 -13.65
C GLU A 47 -6.26 -11.17 -14.09
N ASP A 48 -6.77 -12.13 -13.32
CA ASP A 48 -7.98 -12.88 -13.68
C ASP A 48 -9.29 -12.25 -13.17
N ASN A 49 -9.24 -11.26 -12.26
CA ASN A 49 -10.45 -10.69 -11.64
C ASN A 49 -10.62 -9.16 -11.84
N LEU A 50 -9.69 -8.49 -12.52
CA LEU A 50 -9.83 -7.09 -12.94
C LEU A 50 -10.44 -6.94 -14.35
N LEU A 51 -10.69 -8.06 -15.03
CA LEU A 51 -11.59 -8.17 -16.20
C LEU A 51 -13.05 -8.45 -15.77
N GLY A 52 -13.39 -8.14 -14.51
CA GLY A 52 -14.67 -8.49 -13.89
C GLY A 52 -15.77 -7.43 -14.00
N ASP A 53 -15.79 -6.60 -15.05
CA ASP A 53 -16.99 -5.87 -15.51
C ASP A 53 -16.73 -5.18 -16.87
N ILE A 54 -16.54 -5.97 -17.91
CA ILE A 54 -16.85 -5.51 -19.28
C ILE A 54 -18.17 -6.18 -19.64
N ASP A 55 -19.27 -5.50 -19.35
CA ASP A 55 -20.59 -5.82 -19.89
C ASP A 55 -20.55 -5.57 -21.40
N ILE A 56 -20.12 -6.59 -22.15
CA ILE A 56 -20.34 -6.63 -23.58
C ILE A 56 -21.75 -7.19 -23.75
N GLU A 57 -22.75 -6.30 -23.85
CA GLU A 57 -24.04 -6.64 -24.46
C GLU A 57 -23.80 -6.98 -25.95
N GLU A 58 -23.26 -8.17 -26.20
CA GLU A 58 -23.18 -8.75 -27.52
C GLU A 58 -24.56 -9.35 -27.84
N LYS A 59 -25.50 -8.50 -28.28
CA LYS A 59 -26.64 -8.98 -29.07
C LYS A 59 -26.49 -8.52 -30.51
N SER A 60 -25.69 -9.30 -31.22
CA SER A 60 -25.75 -9.52 -32.65
C SER A 60 -27.19 -9.72 -33.12
N ASP A 61 -27.66 -8.86 -34.01
CA ASP A 61 -28.64 -9.25 -35.03
C ASP A 61 -28.21 -8.62 -36.34
N ALA A 62 -27.63 -9.49 -37.16
CA ALA A 62 -27.18 -9.26 -38.51
C ALA A 62 -28.35 -8.92 -39.43
N ASP A 63 -27.98 -8.22 -40.51
CA ASP A 63 -28.66 -8.17 -41.81
C ASP A 63 -29.76 -9.23 -41.98
N LYS A 64 -30.99 -8.75 -42.15
CA LYS A 64 -31.98 -9.41 -43.00
C LYS A 64 -32.53 -8.37 -43.96
N GLU A 65 -32.43 -8.72 -45.23
CA GLU A 65 -32.99 -8.09 -46.43
C GLU A 65 -34.41 -7.55 -46.25
#